data_AF-A0AAX4HQR8-F1
#
_entry.id   AF-A0AAX4HQR8-F1
#
_cell.length_a   1.000
_cell.length_b   1.000
_cell.length_c   1.000
_cell.angle_alpha   90.00
_cell.angle_beta   90.00
_cell.angle_gamma   90.00
#
_symmetry.space_group_name_H-M   'P 1'
#
loop_
_entity.id
_entity.type
_entity.pdbx_description
1 polymer ?
#
loop_
_entity_poly.entity_id
_entity_poly.type
_entity_poly.pdbx_seq_one_letter_code
_entity_poly.pdbx_strand_id
1 'polypeptide(L)'
;MKFVFIWLCLLVVTPVLAQNLMEERIWKVAPRKKSIFLDSGVFHYNSNLKSSSIMGVRNSAVNGRGYERVVVDFNTASIPKIYGHITTDKKVSIDFFDTNIQTSQPNMKNSKFVKSVDFISVDGKTMTMEMSLKGKSSFDIFYLENPGRLVIDIR
;
A
#
# COMPACT_ATOMS: atom_id res chain seq x y z
N MET A 1 19.94 47.10 -17.01
CA MET A 1 18.95 46.46 -16.11
C MET A 1 18.18 45.30 -16.75
N LYS A 2 17.78 45.36 -18.03
CA LYS A 2 17.03 44.26 -18.71
C LYS A 2 17.76 42.90 -18.76
N PHE A 3 19.09 42.88 -18.92
CA PHE A 3 19.87 41.64 -18.99
C PHE A 3 20.07 40.94 -17.63
N VAL A 4 19.97 41.67 -16.51
CA VAL A 4 20.11 41.10 -15.16
C VAL A 4 18.88 40.23 -14.82
N PHE A 5 17.71 40.64 -15.30
CA PHE A 5 16.46 39.90 -15.09
C PHE A 5 16.45 38.56 -15.84
N ILE A 6 17.09 38.50 -17.01
CA ILE A 6 17.21 37.27 -17.82
C ILE A 6 18.12 36.25 -17.11
N TRP A 7 19.23 36.71 -16.53
CA TRP A 7 20.13 35.86 -15.75
C TRP A 7 19.48 35.34 -14.47
N LEU A 8 18.62 36.14 -13.82
CA LEU A 8 17.88 35.70 -12.64
C LEU A 8 16.85 34.61 -12.96
N CYS A 9 16.17 34.68 -14.11
CA CYS A 9 15.23 33.63 -14.53
C CYS A 9 15.89 32.28 -14.85
N LEU A 10 17.15 32.28 -15.33
CA LEU A 10 17.90 31.05 -15.63
C LEU A 10 18.35 30.28 -14.37
N LEU A 11 18.45 30.95 -13.22
CA LEU A 11 18.83 30.33 -11.94
C LEU A 11 17.69 29.60 -11.22
N VAL A 12 16.45 29.68 -11.72
CA VAL A 12 15.26 29.08 -11.08
C VAL A 12 14.85 27.75 -11.74
N VAL A 13 15.58 27.26 -12.74
CA VAL A 13 15.29 25.97 -13.37
C VAL A 13 15.81 24.84 -12.49
N THR A 14 15.03 24.48 -11.47
CA THR A 14 15.25 23.22 -10.75
C THR A 14 14.80 22.07 -11.64
N PRO A 15 15.56 20.97 -11.75
CA PRO A 15 15.11 19.81 -12.50
C PRO A 15 13.92 19.19 -11.77
N VAL A 16 12.76 19.24 -12.40
CA VAL A 16 11.60 18.45 -11.99
C VAL A 16 11.95 16.99 -12.31
N LEU A 17 12.30 16.22 -11.28
CA LEU A 17 12.45 14.77 -11.41
C LEU A 17 11.05 14.17 -11.59
N ALA A 18 10.63 14.02 -12.84
CA ALA A 18 9.41 13.30 -13.17
C ALA A 18 9.62 11.80 -12.87
N GLN A 19 8.68 11.20 -12.14
CA GLN A 19 8.68 9.77 -11.88
C GLN A 19 8.30 9.03 -13.17
N ASN A 20 9.16 8.12 -13.63
CA ASN A 20 8.87 7.31 -14.82
C ASN A 20 8.02 6.08 -14.44
N LEU A 21 6.70 6.21 -14.60
CA LEU A 21 5.75 5.13 -14.31
C LEU A 21 5.97 3.87 -15.16
N MET A 22 6.61 3.98 -16.33
CA MET A 22 6.89 2.83 -17.21
C MET A 22 8.09 2.00 -16.74
N GLU A 23 8.94 2.57 -15.90
CA GLU A 23 10.10 1.87 -15.29
C GLU A 23 9.75 1.19 -13.97
N GLU A 24 8.60 1.50 -13.38
CA GLU A 24 8.20 0.89 -12.12
C GLU A 24 7.91 -0.60 -12.28
N ARG A 25 8.45 -1.39 -11.35
CA ARG A 25 8.22 -2.82 -11.33
C ARG A 25 6.79 -3.10 -10.89
N ILE A 26 6.05 -3.82 -11.72
CA ILE A 26 4.67 -4.25 -11.45
C ILE A 26 4.68 -5.71 -11.00
N TRP A 27 4.16 -5.99 -9.81
CA TRP A 27 4.07 -7.33 -9.23
C TRP A 27 2.64 -7.85 -9.14
N LYS A 28 2.45 -9.09 -9.55
CA LYS A 28 1.21 -9.82 -9.26
C LYS A 28 1.27 -10.42 -7.86
N VAL A 29 0.28 -10.11 -7.02
CA VAL A 29 0.16 -10.68 -5.68
C VAL A 29 -0.11 -12.19 -5.78
N ALA A 30 0.60 -12.98 -4.98
CA ALA A 30 0.53 -14.45 -5.00
C ALA A 30 -0.40 -15.01 -3.90
N PRO A 31 -0.95 -16.23 -4.05
CA PRO A 31 -1.83 -16.88 -3.05
C PRO A 31 -1.10 -17.41 -1.81
N ARG A 32 0.22 -17.22 -1.72
CA ARG A 32 1.03 -17.64 -0.58
C ARG A 32 2.27 -16.79 -0.47
N LYS A 33 2.80 -16.74 0.74
CA LYS A 33 4.07 -16.08 1.07
C LYS A 33 5.20 -16.54 0.14
N LYS A 34 5.97 -15.59 -0.38
CA LYS A 34 7.16 -15.87 -1.22
C LYS A 34 8.47 -15.54 -0.53
N SER A 35 8.45 -14.80 0.58
CA SER A 35 9.63 -14.26 1.26
C SER A 35 10.48 -13.35 0.37
N ILE A 36 9.83 -12.68 -0.58
CA ILE A 36 10.46 -11.68 -1.45
C ILE A 36 9.99 -10.32 -0.93
N PHE A 37 10.94 -9.54 -0.40
CA PHE A 37 10.66 -8.25 0.21
C PHE A 37 10.99 -7.12 -0.76
N LEU A 38 10.01 -6.25 -0.98
CA LEU A 38 10.04 -5.17 -1.96
C LEU A 38 10.11 -3.83 -1.22
N ASP A 39 10.94 -2.91 -1.67
CA ASP A 39 11.16 -1.59 -1.06
C ASP A 39 10.37 -0.47 -1.74
N SER A 40 10.03 -0.62 -3.02
CA SER A 40 9.18 0.32 -3.76
C SER A 40 8.52 -0.33 -4.98
N GLY A 41 7.49 0.30 -5.54
CA GLY A 41 6.86 -0.08 -6.81
C GLY A 41 5.40 -0.52 -6.67
N VAL A 42 4.84 -1.09 -7.73
CA VAL A 42 3.40 -1.36 -7.84
C VAL A 42 3.10 -2.84 -7.67
N PHE A 43 2.05 -3.17 -6.95
CA PHE A 43 1.52 -4.53 -6.88
C PHE A 43 0.03 -4.57 -7.17
N HIS A 44 -0.46 -5.67 -7.72
CA HIS A 44 -1.87 -5.81 -8.06
C HIS A 44 -2.36 -7.26 -7.96
N TYR A 45 -3.67 -7.39 -7.78
CA TYR A 45 -4.39 -8.64 -7.93
C TYR A 45 -5.61 -8.38 -8.80
N ASN A 46 -5.59 -8.95 -10.00
CA ASN A 46 -6.67 -8.76 -10.97
C ASN A 46 -7.69 -9.90 -10.85
N SER A 47 -8.72 -9.69 -10.03
CA SER A 47 -9.91 -10.54 -10.01
C SER A 47 -11.07 -9.85 -10.72
N ASN A 48 -12.16 -10.59 -10.92
CA ASN A 48 -13.44 -10.00 -11.28
C ASN A 48 -13.89 -9.03 -10.17
N LEU A 49 -14.57 -7.96 -10.55
CA LEU A 49 -15.20 -7.05 -9.60
C LEU A 49 -16.29 -7.81 -8.84
N LYS A 50 -16.22 -7.73 -7.51
CA LYS A 50 -17.15 -8.38 -6.62
C LYS A 50 -17.28 -7.50 -5.38
N SER A 51 -18.53 -7.20 -5.03
CA SER A 51 -18.82 -6.46 -3.81
C SER A 51 -18.23 -7.18 -2.60
N SER A 52 -17.38 -6.48 -1.87
CA SER A 52 -16.71 -7.01 -0.68
C SER A 52 -16.71 -5.96 0.44
N SER A 53 -16.43 -6.40 1.66
CA SER A 53 -16.27 -5.50 2.78
C SER A 53 -15.05 -5.85 3.60
N ILE A 54 -14.28 -4.82 3.97
CA ILE A 54 -13.19 -4.93 4.93
C ILE A 54 -13.81 -5.07 6.32
N MET A 55 -13.59 -6.23 6.92
CA MET A 55 -14.09 -6.59 8.26
C MET A 55 -13.18 -6.09 9.37
N GLY A 56 -11.89 -5.94 9.08
CA GLY A 56 -10.91 -5.51 10.06
C GLY A 56 -9.51 -5.46 9.48
N VAL A 57 -8.66 -4.67 10.15
CA VAL A 57 -7.22 -4.69 9.94
C VAL A 57 -6.54 -4.95 11.26
N ARG A 58 -5.65 -5.93 11.28
CA ARG A 58 -4.90 -6.35 12.46
C ARG A 58 -3.42 -6.37 12.19
N ASN A 59 -2.63 -6.07 13.21
CA ASN A 59 -1.18 -6.18 13.17
C ASN A 59 -0.68 -7.15 14.23
N SER A 60 0.46 -7.80 13.96
CA SER A 60 1.13 -8.68 14.93
C SER A 60 2.64 -8.73 14.68
N ALA A 61 3.44 -8.70 15.74
CA ALA A 61 4.88 -8.89 15.65
C ALA A 61 5.22 -10.39 15.60
N VAL A 62 5.95 -10.82 14.57
CA VAL A 62 6.43 -12.20 14.43
C VAL A 62 7.91 -12.23 14.80
N ASN A 63 8.18 -12.13 16.11
CA ASN A 63 9.53 -11.95 16.66
C ASN A 63 10.54 -13.00 16.17
N GLY A 64 10.15 -14.27 16.11
CA GLY A 64 11.03 -15.36 15.65
C GLY A 64 11.47 -15.27 14.19
N ARG A 65 10.88 -14.37 13.38
CA ARG A 65 11.24 -14.16 11.97
C ARG A 65 11.54 -12.68 11.64
N GLY A 66 11.53 -11.82 12.64
CA GLY A 66 11.94 -10.42 12.54
C GLY A 66 11.05 -9.53 11.67
N TYR A 67 9.78 -9.88 11.45
CA TYR A 67 8.84 -9.05 10.68
C TYR A 67 7.57 -8.75 11.48
N GLU A 68 6.91 -7.66 11.12
CA GLU A 68 5.53 -7.37 11.53
C GLU A 68 4.57 -7.77 10.42
N ARG A 69 3.44 -8.37 10.78
CA ARG A 69 2.41 -8.76 9.83
C ARG A 69 1.19 -7.88 10.01
N VAL A 70 0.77 -7.23 8.94
CA VAL A 70 -0.54 -6.59 8.80
C VAL A 70 -1.44 -7.51 7.99
N VAL A 71 -2.67 -7.71 8.44
CA VAL A 71 -3.68 -8.51 7.74
C VAL A 71 -4.95 -7.67 7.59
N VAL A 72 -5.44 -7.59 6.36
CA VAL A 72 -6.77 -7.06 6.03
C VAL A 72 -7.69 -8.26 5.83
N ASP A 73 -8.69 -8.39 6.68
CA ASP A 73 -9.66 -9.49 6.62
C ASP A 73 -10.92 -9.02 5.87
N PHE A 74 -11.39 -9.84 4.92
CA PHE A 74 -12.59 -9.56 4.11
C PHE A 74 -13.75 -10.47 4.49
N ASN A 75 -14.98 -10.03 4.23
CA ASN A 75 -16.19 -10.85 4.41
C ASN A 75 -16.37 -11.94 3.35
N THR A 76 -15.57 -11.92 2.29
CA THR A 76 -15.61 -12.87 1.17
C THR A 76 -14.57 -13.97 1.29
N ALA A 77 -14.75 -15.07 0.53
CA ALA A 77 -13.79 -16.17 0.45
C ALA A 77 -12.46 -15.80 -0.24
N SER A 78 -12.46 -14.81 -1.13
CA SER A 78 -11.29 -14.27 -1.83
C SER A 78 -11.15 -12.78 -1.55
N ILE A 79 -9.96 -12.22 -1.76
CA ILE A 79 -9.77 -10.76 -1.73
C ILE A 79 -10.45 -10.11 -2.96
N PRO A 80 -10.86 -8.84 -2.89
CA PRO A 80 -11.33 -8.09 -4.05
C PRO A 80 -10.18 -7.80 -5.02
N LYS A 81 -10.52 -7.21 -6.17
CA LYS A 81 -9.51 -6.63 -7.06
C LYS A 81 -8.78 -5.53 -6.30
N ILE A 82 -7.45 -5.56 -6.35
CA ILE A 82 -6.61 -4.55 -5.70
C ILE A 82 -5.54 -4.01 -6.63
N TYR A 83 -5.19 -2.76 -6.38
CA TYR A 83 -4.03 -2.09 -6.93
C TYR A 83 -3.31 -1.37 -5.78
N GLY A 84 -2.00 -1.51 -5.67
CA GLY A 84 -1.26 -0.92 -4.58
C GLY A 84 0.09 -0.40 -5.03
N HIS A 85 0.58 0.59 -4.29
CA HIS A 85 1.82 1.29 -4.57
C HIS A 85 2.60 1.46 -3.28
N ILE A 86 3.86 1.00 -3.30
CA ILE A 86 4.84 1.16 -2.24
C ILE A 86 5.73 2.33 -2.64
N THR A 87 5.63 3.42 -1.91
CA THR A 87 6.43 4.61 -2.18
C THR A 87 7.76 4.54 -1.45
N THR A 88 8.79 5.16 -2.02
CA THR A 88 10.13 5.23 -1.39
C THR A 88 10.14 6.08 -0.12
N ASP A 89 9.17 6.97 0.03
CA ASP A 89 8.96 7.95 1.10
C ASP A 89 8.03 7.44 2.23
N LYS A 90 8.03 6.12 2.46
CA LYS A 90 7.48 5.44 3.66
C LYS A 90 5.95 5.32 3.70
N LYS A 91 5.31 5.18 2.54
CA LYS A 91 3.86 4.99 2.46
C LYS A 91 3.51 3.80 1.58
N VAL A 92 2.47 3.07 1.96
CA VAL A 92 1.85 2.06 1.11
C VAL A 92 0.40 2.44 0.91
N SER A 93 -0.01 2.64 -0.33
CA SER A 93 -1.41 2.89 -0.69
C SER A 93 -1.97 1.67 -1.39
N ILE A 94 -3.20 1.27 -1.05
CA ILE A 94 -3.89 0.12 -1.63
C ILE A 94 -5.33 0.50 -1.95
N ASP A 95 -5.68 0.46 -3.22
CA ASP A 95 -7.03 0.63 -3.71
C ASP A 95 -7.74 -0.72 -3.74
N PHE A 96 -8.89 -0.78 -3.07
CA PHE A 96 -9.82 -1.90 -3.10
C PHE A 96 -11.02 -1.52 -3.95
N PHE A 97 -11.23 -2.26 -5.04
CA PHE A 97 -12.33 -2.02 -5.96
C PHE A 97 -13.60 -2.75 -5.51
N ASP A 98 -14.74 -2.12 -5.72
CA ASP A 98 -16.08 -2.57 -5.29
C ASP A 98 -16.10 -2.99 -3.80
N THR A 99 -15.44 -2.20 -2.95
CA THR A 99 -15.19 -2.58 -1.56
C THR A 99 -15.59 -1.46 -0.60
N ASN A 100 -16.39 -1.83 0.39
CA ASN A 100 -16.79 -0.94 1.49
C ASN A 100 -16.03 -1.27 2.77
N ILE A 101 -16.06 -0.36 3.74
CA ILE A 101 -15.51 -0.58 5.07
C ILE A 101 -16.63 -0.78 6.09
N GLN A 102 -16.56 -1.86 6.87
CA GLN A 102 -17.50 -2.15 7.96
C GLN A 102 -16.87 -2.00 9.35
N THR A 103 -15.59 -1.66 9.41
CA THR A 103 -14.83 -1.49 10.66
C THR A 103 -14.56 -0.01 10.94
N SER A 104 -14.41 0.32 12.22
CA SER A 104 -13.77 1.57 12.63
C SER A 104 -12.29 1.59 12.26
N GLN A 105 -11.66 2.76 12.37
CA GLN A 105 -10.24 2.93 12.07
C GLN A 105 -9.37 1.95 12.89
N PRO A 106 -8.40 1.25 12.26
CA PRO A 106 -7.60 0.24 12.92
C PRO A 106 -6.68 0.84 13.97
N ASN A 107 -6.62 0.24 15.15
CA ASN A 107 -5.63 0.61 16.16
C ASN A 107 -4.40 -0.30 16.04
N MET A 108 -3.28 0.25 15.54
CA MET A 108 -2.01 -0.44 15.37
C MET A 108 -1.25 -0.56 16.71
N LYS A 109 -1.71 -1.48 17.57
CA LYS A 109 -1.11 -1.67 18.90
C LYS A 109 0.32 -2.20 18.78
N ASN A 110 1.25 -1.57 19.51
CA ASN A 110 2.67 -1.98 19.60
C ASN A 110 3.35 -2.22 18.25
N SER A 111 2.92 -1.53 17.20
CA SER A 111 3.50 -1.68 15.87
C SER A 111 4.95 -1.20 15.86
N LYS A 112 5.85 -1.97 15.25
CA LYS A 112 7.27 -1.61 15.07
C LYS A 112 7.46 -0.77 13.81
N PHE A 113 6.72 -1.06 12.74
CA PHE A 113 6.93 -0.45 11.43
C PHE A 113 5.79 0.48 11.00
N VAL A 114 4.56 0.24 11.45
CA VAL A 114 3.38 1.00 11.02
C VAL A 114 3.09 2.14 11.99
N LYS A 115 2.92 3.34 11.45
CA LYS A 115 2.55 4.55 12.20
C LYS A 115 1.02 4.71 12.26
N SER A 116 0.34 4.64 11.12
CA SER A 116 -1.11 4.74 11.01
C SER A 116 -1.61 3.91 9.84
N VAL A 117 -2.90 3.57 9.90
CA VAL A 117 -3.68 3.05 8.79
C VAL A 117 -4.93 3.91 8.68
N ASP A 118 -5.13 4.48 7.50
CA ASP A 118 -6.21 5.40 7.19
C ASP A 118 -7.01 4.84 6.02
N PHE A 119 -8.32 5.07 6.00
CA PHE A 119 -9.22 4.64 4.94
C PHE A 119 -9.90 5.83 4.30
N ILE A 120 -9.82 5.91 2.98
CA ILE A 120 -10.31 7.04 2.18
C ILE A 120 -11.26 6.49 1.13
N SER A 121 -12.52 6.91 1.17
CA SER A 121 -13.46 6.64 0.07
C SER A 121 -13.12 7.56 -1.09
N VAL A 122 -12.57 7.02 -2.17
CA VAL A 122 -12.23 7.79 -3.38
C VAL A 122 -13.50 8.11 -4.16
N ASP A 123 -14.36 7.11 -4.31
CA ASP A 123 -15.70 7.23 -4.88
C ASP A 123 -16.65 6.22 -4.20
N GLY A 124 -17.85 6.04 -4.76
CA GLY A 124 -18.84 5.09 -4.20
C GLY A 124 -18.52 3.61 -4.39
N LYS A 125 -17.40 3.26 -5.03
CA LYS A 125 -16.99 1.88 -5.34
C LYS A 125 -15.53 1.59 -4.98
N THR A 126 -14.71 2.59 -4.74
CA THR A 126 -13.27 2.45 -4.51
C THR A 126 -12.89 3.00 -3.15
N MET A 127 -12.28 2.14 -2.35
CA MET A 127 -11.74 2.48 -1.03
C MET A 127 -10.22 2.37 -1.08
N THR A 128 -9.52 3.42 -0.69
CA THR A 128 -8.06 3.39 -0.55
C THR A 128 -7.70 3.21 0.91
N MET A 129 -6.87 2.22 1.22
CA MET A 129 -6.15 2.15 2.50
C MET A 129 -4.77 2.75 2.32
N GLU A 130 -4.45 3.70 3.19
CA GLU A 130 -3.12 4.29 3.27
C GLU A 130 -2.45 3.85 4.56
N MET A 131 -1.29 3.23 4.44
CA MET A 131 -0.47 2.79 5.55
C MET A 131 0.80 3.64 5.60
N SER A 132 0.88 4.49 6.62
CA SER A 132 2.07 5.31 6.89
C SER A 132 3.07 4.51 7.74
N LEU A 133 4.36 4.53 7.37
CA LEU A 133 5.40 3.79 8.09
C LEU A 133 6.23 4.71 8.99
N LYS A 134 6.81 4.13 10.05
CA LYS A 134 7.74 4.82 10.94
C LYS A 134 9.11 5.04 10.30
N GLY A 135 9.51 4.17 9.37
CA GLY A 135 10.82 4.17 8.74
C GLY A 135 10.81 3.51 7.36
N LYS A 136 11.99 3.48 6.72
CA LYS A 136 12.18 2.66 5.52
C LYS A 136 11.91 1.21 5.89
N SER A 137 11.10 0.54 5.09
CA SER A 137 10.71 -0.85 5.30
C SER A 137 10.60 -1.55 3.95
N SER A 138 10.56 -2.87 3.99
CA SER A 138 10.38 -3.74 2.84
C SER A 138 9.20 -4.69 3.05
N PHE A 139 8.57 -5.14 1.97
CA PHE A 139 7.25 -5.75 1.99
C PHE A 139 7.18 -7.08 1.23
N ASP A 140 6.64 -8.11 1.86
CA ASP A 140 6.17 -9.33 1.18
C ASP A 140 4.63 -9.37 1.25
N ILE A 141 4.00 -9.21 0.08
CA ILE A 141 2.56 -9.05 -0.06
C ILE A 141 1.98 -10.26 -0.77
N PHE A 142 1.02 -10.91 -0.12
CA PHE A 142 0.35 -12.09 -0.62
C PHE A 142 -1.10 -12.13 -0.12
N TYR A 143 -1.92 -12.99 -0.70
CA TYR A 143 -3.28 -13.20 -0.23
C TYR A 143 -3.49 -14.63 0.26
N LEU A 144 -4.53 -14.82 1.06
CA LEU A 144 -5.08 -16.11 1.44
C LEU A 144 -6.55 -16.16 1.05
N GLU A 145 -7.06 -17.37 0.84
CA GLU A 145 -8.47 -17.63 0.57
C GLU A 145 -9.08 -18.40 1.76
N ASN A 146 -10.41 -18.30 1.90
CA ASN A 146 -11.22 -18.98 2.91
C ASN A 146 -10.83 -18.72 4.39
N PRO A 147 -11.22 -17.58 4.99
CA PRO A 147 -11.70 -16.36 4.33
C PRO A 147 -10.59 -15.61 3.58
N GLY A 148 -11.02 -14.70 2.69
CA GLY A 148 -10.16 -13.82 1.91
C GLY A 148 -9.37 -12.89 2.83
N ARG A 149 -8.05 -12.88 2.67
CA ARG A 149 -7.15 -12.03 3.47
C ARG A 149 -6.05 -11.47 2.61
N LEU A 150 -5.80 -10.18 2.69
CA LEU A 150 -4.57 -9.58 2.17
C LEU A 150 -3.56 -9.54 3.32
N VAL A 151 -2.38 -10.11 3.10
CA VAL A 151 -1.33 -10.21 4.11
C VAL A 151 -0.11 -9.44 3.64
N ILE A 152 0.38 -8.58 4.52
CA ILE A 152 1.52 -7.70 4.29
C ILE A 152 2.53 -7.94 5.41
N ASP A 153 3.63 -8.63 5.09
CA ASP A 153 4.76 -8.79 6.01
C ASP A 153 5.75 -7.65 5.80
N ILE A 154 6.11 -6.95 6.87
CA ILE A 154 6.92 -5.72 6.88
C ILE A 154 8.23 -5.96 7.65
N ARG A 155 9.36 -5.57 7.05
CA ARG A 155 10.71 -5.66 7.63
C ARG A 155 11.49 -4.37 7.53
#